data_AF-A0A939L133-F1
#
_entry.id   AF-A0A939L133-F1
#
_cell.length_a   1.000
_cell.length_b   1.000
_cell.length_c   1.000
_cell.angle_alpha   90.00
_cell.angle_beta   90.00
_cell.angle_gamma   90.00
#
_symmetry.space_group_name_H-M   'P 1'
#
loop_
_entity.id
_entity.type
_entity.pdbx_description
1 polymer ?
#
loop_
_entity_poly.entity_id
_entity_poly.type
_entity_poly.pdbx_seq_one_letter_code
_entity_poly.pdbx_strand_id
1 'polypeptide(L)'
;MSEHFEVEPLGDHEYLLRARVGEEVVESRFRASETVAEQLHVESTDERRVVEETAEFLAERQPLVDLPPMVDLDDVVACYDDYLDQLEQRLASSYTP
;
A
#
# COMPACT_ATOMS: atom_id res chain seq x y z
N MET A 1 -19.54 -3.96 0.05
CA MET A 1 -19.42 -3.19 -1.21
C MET A 1 -17.95 -3.18 -1.49
N SER A 2 -17.52 -3.65 -2.65
CA SER A 2 -16.10 -3.69 -2.98
C SER A 2 -15.70 -2.25 -3.31
N GLU A 3 -15.06 -1.54 -2.38
CA GLU A 3 -14.35 -0.33 -2.75
C GLU A 3 -13.29 -0.72 -3.79
N HIS A 4 -13.52 -0.31 -5.03
CA HIS A 4 -12.60 -0.59 -6.12
C HIS A 4 -11.50 0.48 -6.08
N PHE A 5 -10.30 0.03 -5.72
CA PHE A 5 -9.08 0.79 -5.89
C PHE A 5 -8.22 0.09 -6.94
N GLU A 6 -7.53 0.90 -7.75
CA GLU A 6 -6.60 0.45 -8.77
C GLU A 6 -5.20 0.93 -8.38
N VAL A 7 -4.21 0.04 -8.44
CA VAL A 7 -2.80 0.40 -8.22
C VAL A 7 -2.07 0.31 -9.54
N GLU A 8 -1.52 1.45 -9.98
CA GLU A 8 -0.75 1.58 -11.21
C GLU A 8 0.72 1.89 -10.88
N PRO A 9 1.71 1.11 -11.37
CA PRO A 9 3.12 1.45 -11.21
C PRO A 9 3.46 2.69 -12.06
N LEU A 10 4.05 3.71 -11.43
CA LEU A 10 4.48 4.95 -12.08
C LEU A 10 5.98 4.98 -12.41
N GLY A 11 6.80 4.26 -11.65
CA GLY A 11 8.26 4.26 -11.82
C GLY A 11 8.95 3.27 -10.87
N ASP A 12 10.26 3.45 -10.69
CA ASP A 12 11.03 2.71 -9.69
C ASP A 12 10.49 3.05 -8.29
N HIS A 13 9.93 2.04 -7.62
CA HIS A 13 9.37 2.13 -6.28
C HIS A 13 8.20 3.13 -6.10
N GLU A 14 7.62 3.67 -7.18
CA GLU A 14 6.51 4.63 -7.14
C GLU A 14 5.25 4.03 -7.76
N TYR A 15 4.14 4.17 -7.05
CA TYR A 15 2.84 3.59 -7.41
C TYR A 15 1.73 4.62 -7.22
N LEU A 16 0.72 4.60 -8.09
CA LEU A 16 -0.47 5.43 -7.99
C LEU A 16 -1.64 4.56 -7.53
N LEU A 17 -2.17 4.86 -6.37
CA LEU A 17 -3.45 4.35 -5.92
C LEU A 17 -4.55 5.28 -6.43
N ARG A 18 -5.50 4.71 -7.16
CA ARG A 18 -6.71 5.39 -7.59
C ARG A 18 -7.92 4.69 -6.97
N ALA A 19 -8.54 5.34 -6.00
CA ALA A 19 -9.71 4.81 -5.30
C ALA A 19 -10.96 5.61 -5.67
N ARG A 20 -12.06 4.90 -5.92
CA ARG A 20 -13.38 5.55 -6.13
C ARG A 20 -14.20 5.44 -4.86
N VAL A 21 -14.39 6.57 -4.17
CA VAL A 21 -15.18 6.67 -2.94
C VAL A 21 -16.47 7.40 -3.25
N GLY A 22 -17.53 6.63 -3.55
CA GLY A 22 -18.81 7.17 -3.99
C GLY A 22 -18.72 7.87 -5.36
N GLU A 23 -18.90 9.19 -5.38
CA GLU A 23 -18.82 10.02 -6.58
C GLU A 23 -17.44 10.66 -6.77
N GLU A 24 -16.58 10.61 -5.75
CA GLU A 24 -15.24 11.19 -5.76
C GLU A 24 -14.19 10.14 -6.15
N VAL A 25 -13.16 10.60 -6.87
CA VAL A 25 -12.00 9.80 -7.22
C VAL A 25 -10.81 10.40 -6.49
N VAL A 26 -10.17 9.57 -5.67
CA VAL A 26 -9.01 9.94 -4.87
C VAL A 26 -7.79 9.30 -5.51
N GLU A 27 -6.76 10.10 -5.69
CA GLU A 27 -5.49 9.68 -6.26
C GLU A 27 -4.40 9.94 -5.22
N SER A 28 -3.75 8.88 -4.77
CA SER A 28 -2.66 8.95 -3.78
C SER A 28 -1.45 8.21 -4.32
N ARG A 29 -0.28 8.84 -4.22
CA ARG A 29 0.98 8.24 -4.67
C ARG A 29 1.65 7.54 -3.51
N PHE A 30 1.99 6.28 -3.70
CA PHE A 30 2.73 5.47 -2.75
C PHE A 30 4.16 5.34 -3.22
N ARG A 31 5.10 5.62 -2.32
CA ARG A 31 6.51 5.32 -2.52
C ARG A 31 6.89 4.14 -1.65
N ALA A 32 7.20 3.02 -2.29
CA ALA A 32 7.89 1.93 -1.63
C ALA A 32 9.32 2.41 -1.29
N SER A 33 9.70 2.33 -0.03
CA SER A 33 11.08 2.61 0.35
C SER A 33 11.88 1.32 0.17
N GLU A 34 13.06 1.40 -0.45
CA GLU A 34 14.00 0.27 -0.57
C GLU A 34 14.25 -0.37 0.80
N THR A 35 14.35 0.43 1.86
CA THR A 35 14.54 -0.05 3.24
C THR A 35 13.38 -0.93 3.73
N VAL A 36 12.14 -0.63 3.32
CA VAL A 36 10.97 -1.44 3.68
C VAL A 36 10.94 -2.72 2.84
N ALA A 37 11.25 -2.63 1.55
CA ALA A 37 11.38 -3.80 0.69
C ALA A 37 12.49 -4.76 1.16
N GLU A 38 13.64 -4.23 1.57
CA GLU A 38 14.75 -4.99 2.14
C GLU A 38 14.36 -5.66 3.46
N GLN A 39 13.67 -4.96 4.37
CA GLN A 39 13.23 -5.53 5.65
C GLN A 39 12.21 -6.66 5.47
N LEU A 40 11.31 -6.51 4.52
CA LEU A 40 10.29 -7.51 4.19
C LEU A 40 10.85 -8.63 3.27
N HIS A 41 12.11 -8.53 2.85
CA HIS A 41 12.76 -9.44 1.89
C HIS A 41 11.94 -9.67 0.61
N VAL A 42 11.21 -8.65 0.14
CA VAL A 42 10.34 -8.75 -1.05
C VAL A 42 11.11 -8.37 -2.30
N GLU A 43 10.93 -9.14 -3.37
CA GLU A 43 11.50 -8.79 -4.67
C GLU A 43 10.70 -7.65 -5.31
N SER A 44 11.30 -6.93 -6.25
CA SER A 44 10.63 -5.81 -6.93
C SER A 44 9.32 -6.15 -7.65
N THR A 45 9.09 -7.43 -7.90
CA THR A 45 7.81 -7.92 -8.47
C THR A 45 6.68 -7.90 -7.45
N ASP A 46 6.98 -7.98 -6.16
CA ASP A 46 6.02 -7.99 -5.06
C ASP A 46 5.82 -6.61 -4.43
N GLU A 47 6.64 -5.61 -4.76
CA GLU A 47 6.47 -4.22 -4.30
C GLU A 47 5.09 -3.66 -4.65
N ARG A 48 4.55 -4.01 -5.83
CA ARG A 48 3.18 -3.65 -6.19
C ARG A 48 2.17 -4.20 -5.18
N ARG A 49 2.34 -5.47 -4.76
CA ARG A 49 1.48 -6.11 -3.76
C ARG A 49 1.63 -5.46 -2.40
N VAL A 50 2.86 -5.10 -2.00
CA VAL A 50 3.13 -4.32 -0.80
C VAL A 50 2.27 -3.06 -0.80
N VAL A 51 2.24 -2.31 -1.91
CA VAL A 51 1.40 -1.11 -2.03
C VAL A 51 -0.09 -1.43 -1.99
N GLU A 52 -0.55 -2.46 -2.71
CA GLU A 52 -1.96 -2.90 -2.69
C GLU A 52 -2.42 -3.24 -1.26
N GLU A 53 -1.67 -4.08 -0.54
CA GLU A 53 -1.95 -4.45 0.85
C GLU A 53 -1.83 -3.26 1.81
N THR A 54 -0.92 -2.32 1.55
CA THR A 54 -0.79 -1.08 2.34
C THR A 54 -2.01 -0.19 2.18
N ALA A 55 -2.51 -0.06 0.95
CA ALA A 55 -3.73 0.70 0.68
C ALA A 55 -4.93 0.09 1.40
N GLU A 56 -5.05 -1.24 1.41
CA GLU A 56 -6.09 -1.95 2.18
C GLU A 56 -5.93 -1.72 3.69
N PHE A 57 -4.71 -1.88 4.21
CA PHE A 57 -4.39 -1.65 5.62
C PHE A 57 -4.76 -0.24 6.09
N LEU A 58 -4.53 0.76 5.23
CA LEU A 58 -4.90 2.15 5.49
C LEU A 58 -6.41 2.36 5.34
N ALA A 59 -7.06 1.78 4.32
CA ALA A 59 -8.51 1.86 4.12
C ALA A 59 -9.31 1.32 5.31
N GLU A 60 -8.81 0.27 5.97
CA GLU A 60 -9.43 -0.28 7.17
C GLU A 60 -9.33 0.63 8.40
N ARG A 61 -8.33 1.52 8.43
CA ARG A 61 -8.07 2.43 9.55
C ARG A 61 -8.68 3.81 9.34
N GLN A 62 -8.62 4.30 8.10
CA GLN A 62 -9.07 5.63 7.74
C GLN A 62 -9.67 5.64 6.32
N PRO A 63 -10.59 6.57 6.04
CA PRO A 63 -11.13 6.72 4.70
C PRO A 63 -10.02 7.01 3.69
N LEU A 64 -10.07 6.39 2.51
CA LEU A 64 -9.10 6.63 1.44
C LEU A 64 -9.06 8.10 0.99
N VAL A 65 -10.17 8.84 1.13
CA VAL A 65 -10.26 10.28 0.87
C VAL A 65 -9.43 11.14 1.83
N ASP A 66 -9.10 10.61 3.00
CA ASP A 66 -8.24 11.27 3.99
C ASP A 66 -6.76 10.93 3.80
N LEU A 67 -6.43 10.07 2.83
CA LEU A 67 -5.03 9.78 2.51
C LEU A 67 -4.34 11.03 1.97
N PRO A 68 -3.07 11.25 2.38
CA PRO A 68 -2.28 12.30 1.78
C PRO A 68 -2.04 11.99 0.29
N PRO A 69 -1.78 13.03 -0.53
CA PRO A 69 -1.51 12.85 -1.96
C PRO A 69 -0.20 12.09 -2.23
N MET A 70 0.68 12.01 -1.23
CA MET A 70 1.90 11.22 -1.25
C MET A 70 2.03 10.50 0.09
N VAL A 71 2.19 9.19 0.05
CA VAL A 71 2.38 8.28 1.17
C VAL A 71 3.73 7.59 0.98
N ASP A 72 4.64 7.78 1.92
CA ASP A 72 5.90 7.05 1.96
C ASP A 72 5.74 5.86 2.91
N LEU A 73 6.19 4.68 2.50
CA LEU A 73 6.10 3.49 3.35
C LEU A 73 6.93 3.65 4.63
N ASP A 74 8.00 4.44 4.61
CA ASP A 74 8.80 4.73 5.80
C ASP A 74 7.98 5.53 6.84
N ASP A 75 7.18 6.51 6.39
CA ASP A 75 6.26 7.26 7.24
C ASP A 75 5.14 6.36 7.79
N VAL A 76 4.66 5.40 7.00
CA VAL A 76 3.64 4.43 7.46
C VAL A 76 4.23 3.53 8.55
N VAL A 77 5.44 3.00 8.36
CA VAL A 77 6.15 2.22 9.39
C VAL A 77 6.36 3.04 10.66
N ALA A 78 6.74 4.32 10.52
CA ALA A 78 6.93 5.22 11.65
C ALA A 78 5.62 5.57 12.38
N CYS A 79 4.50 5.62 11.65
CA CYS A 79 3.17 5.87 12.23
C CYS A 79 2.54 4.61 12.84
N TYR A 80 2.88 3.44 12.31
CA TYR A 80 2.24 2.17 12.63
C TYR A 80 3.28 1.07 12.88
N ASP A 81 3.64 0.83 14.15
CA ASP A 81 4.61 -0.21 14.52
C ASP A 81 4.21 -1.62 14.04
N ASP A 82 2.90 -1.91 13.96
CA ASP A 82 2.34 -3.21 13.57
C ASP A 82 2.25 -3.39 12.04
N TYR A 83 2.58 -2.36 11.26
CA TYR A 83 2.39 -2.38 9.80
C TYR A 83 3.23 -3.45 9.11
N LEU A 84 4.52 -3.58 9.45
CA LEU A 84 5.40 -4.56 8.84
C LEU A 84 4.91 -6.00 9.09
N ASP A 85 4.59 -6.31 10.34
CA ASP A 85 4.12 -7.65 10.73
C ASP A 85 2.79 -8.00 10.03
N GLN A 86 1.87 -7.04 9.95
CA GLN A 86 0.60 -7.22 9.24
C GLN A 86 0.80 -7.40 7.73
N LEU A 87 1.76 -6.68 7.14
CA LEU A 87 2.07 -6.82 5.72
C LEU A 87 2.70 -8.18 5.43
N GLU A 88 3.65 -8.64 6.25
CA GLU A 88 4.24 -9.98 6.15
C GLU A 88 3.15 -11.06 6.24
N GLN A 89 2.23 -10.95 7.21
CA GLN A 89 1.13 -11.90 7.37
C GLN A 89 0.20 -11.93 6.15
N ARG A 90 -0.10 -10.78 5.56
CA ARG A 90 -0.94 -10.65 4.35
C ARG A 90 -0.26 -11.23 3.12
N LEU A 91 1.00 -10.87 2.90
CA LEU A 91 1.80 -11.38 1.80
C LEU A 91 1.96 -12.91 1.91
N ALA A 92 2.22 -13.42 3.12
CA ALA A 92 2.30 -14.86 3.38
C ALA A 92 0.96 -15.59 3.17
N SER A 93 -0.16 -14.97 3.54
CA SER A 93 -1.50 -15.55 3.36
C SER A 93 -1.96 -15.58 1.90
N SER A 94 -1.41 -14.72 1.04
CA SER A 94 -1.67 -14.72 -0.41
C SER A 94 -0.90 -15.82 -1.17
N TYR A 95 0.06 -16.50 -0.51
CA TYR A 95 0.82 -17.63 -1.06
C TYR A 95 0.06 -18.94 -0.86
N THR A 96 -0.96 -19.19 -1.69
CA THR A 96 -1.56 -20.53 -1.82
C THR A 96 -0.63 -21.40 -2.68
N PRO A 97 -0.07 -22.52 -2.16
CA PRO A 97 0.77 -23.45 -2.92
C PRO A 97 -0.01 -24.25 -3.98
#